data_AF-A0A5C1HWY7-F1
#
_entry.id   AF-A0A5C1HWY7-F1
#
_cell.length_a   1.000
_cell.length_b   1.000
_cell.length_c   1.000
_cell.angle_alpha   90.00
_cell.angle_beta   90.00
_cell.angle_gamma   90.00
#
_symmetry.space_group_name_H-M   'P 1'
#
loop_
_entity.id
_entity.type
_entity.pdbx_description
1 polymer ?
#
loop_
_entity_poly.entity_id
_entity_poly.type
_entity_poly.pdbx_seq_one_letter_code
_entity_poly.pdbx_strand_id
1 'polypeptide(L)'
;MKVKYIFMLAVGFIATVTLNSCKKAELTTFTQIKIPTSSPIQPGNISGFVKGTLVTGETYTITADVTVKKGDTLYAQPGANVIVKNNSQVNIQGVLKLEGTKDQPVYFNSDSNKPGTWGGFQCDTAQAITIIWTHVDNTGGPDASGSARGTLKVKAPIKVDIEDSWFTNGQDDLMALSNGAKVTILRNTISSSGSTDGEGINLKTGVTGNVAYNVIFSQAGSGVKLETSSSKPFPQTEVNVYNNTLVSNGWRRGSAEPGRAVSVGVNAIGHIFNNIIVNDYHGIELFDDGDIAHTTYGNNLFYATVDTYADLVDPTLKINIRDGFYPPSGLGKPQPTDLISKKIGDKDPMFVKFDGTVAAPNGYPNTNDFRLQSTSPAFSAGNTQYNLDLGAYTSDDKGNKH
;
A
#
# COMPACT_ATOMS: atom_id res chain seq x y z
N MET A 1 -8.55 -6.99 90.80
CA MET A 1 -8.46 -5.53 90.60
C MET A 1 -7.51 -5.28 89.42
N LYS A 2 -8.00 -4.65 88.35
CA LYS A 2 -7.31 -4.01 87.19
C LYS A 2 -6.39 -4.89 86.28
N VAL A 3 -6.89 -5.34 85.11
CA VAL A 3 -6.75 -4.80 83.72
C VAL A 3 -5.31 -4.72 83.17
N LYS A 4 -4.97 -5.45 82.08
CA LYS A 4 -4.65 -4.92 80.71
C LYS A 4 -3.89 -5.90 79.76
N TYR A 5 -4.54 -6.13 78.60
CA TYR A 5 -4.08 -6.33 77.20
C TYR A 5 -3.19 -7.53 76.80
N ILE A 6 -3.71 -8.51 76.05
CA ILE A 6 -3.87 -8.63 74.57
C ILE A 6 -2.54 -8.79 73.82
N PHE A 7 -2.33 -9.97 73.22
CA PHE A 7 -1.73 -10.12 71.89
C PHE A 7 -2.35 -11.33 71.17
N MET A 8 -3.06 -11.05 70.07
CA MET A 8 -3.54 -12.01 69.08
C MET A 8 -2.41 -12.33 68.09
N LEU A 9 -2.29 -13.60 67.71
CA LEU A 9 -1.54 -14.04 66.53
C LEU A 9 -2.44 -15.02 65.77
N ALA A 10 -3.03 -14.52 64.68
CA ALA A 10 -3.78 -15.32 63.71
C ALA A 10 -2.90 -15.54 62.49
N VAL A 11 -2.60 -16.81 62.18
CA VAL A 11 -1.89 -17.22 60.98
C VAL A 11 -2.93 -17.45 59.88
N GLY A 12 -2.92 -16.59 58.86
CA GLY A 12 -3.77 -16.68 57.67
C GLY A 12 -3.08 -17.45 56.54
N PHE A 13 -3.79 -18.45 56.00
CA PHE A 13 -3.47 -19.21 54.80
C PHE A 13 -3.51 -18.29 53.57
N ILE A 14 -2.42 -18.21 52.79
CA ILE A 14 -2.41 -17.50 51.50
C ILE A 14 -2.75 -18.50 50.38
N ALA A 15 -3.94 -18.34 49.80
CA ALA A 15 -4.31 -18.97 48.55
C ALA A 15 -3.83 -18.10 47.38
N THR A 16 -2.95 -18.64 46.55
CA THR A 16 -2.48 -18.00 45.31
C THR A 16 -3.59 -18.05 44.25
N VAL A 17 -4.20 -16.90 44.00
CA VAL A 17 -5.14 -16.71 42.88
C VAL A 17 -4.32 -16.43 41.61
N THR A 18 -4.29 -17.39 40.69
CA THR A 18 -3.83 -17.17 39.32
C THR A 18 -4.86 -16.34 38.57
N LEU A 19 -4.57 -15.06 38.33
CA LEU A 19 -5.39 -14.20 37.47
C LEU A 19 -5.10 -14.54 36.01
N ASN A 20 -5.97 -15.35 35.39
CA ASN A 20 -6.07 -15.43 33.94
C ASN A 20 -6.65 -14.10 33.42
N SER A 21 -5.79 -13.24 32.89
CA SER A 21 -6.22 -12.11 32.07
C SER A 21 -6.69 -12.64 30.72
N CYS A 22 -7.96 -13.02 30.64
CA CYS A 22 -8.66 -13.08 29.36
C CYS A 22 -8.65 -11.66 28.78
N LYS A 23 -7.76 -11.40 27.82
CA LYS A 23 -7.91 -10.24 26.94
C LYS A 23 -9.28 -10.39 26.26
N LYS A 24 -10.24 -9.57 26.68
CA LYS A 24 -11.50 -9.39 25.97
C LYS A 24 -11.11 -8.93 24.57
N ALA A 25 -11.32 -9.78 23.57
CA ALA A 25 -11.26 -9.33 22.19
C ALA A 25 -12.19 -8.11 22.08
N GLU A 26 -11.66 -6.97 21.65
CA GLU A 26 -12.52 -5.91 21.16
C GLU A 26 -13.24 -6.46 19.93
N LEU A 27 -14.41 -7.05 20.16
CA LEU A 27 -15.42 -7.18 19.14
C LEU A 27 -15.79 -5.75 18.77
N THR A 28 -15.16 -5.25 17.71
CA THR A 28 -15.76 -4.21 16.90
C THR A 28 -17.10 -4.77 16.45
N THR A 29 -18.17 -4.36 17.12
CA THR A 29 -19.52 -4.55 16.61
C THR A 29 -19.61 -3.69 15.36
N PHE A 30 -19.21 -4.25 14.22
CA PHE A 30 -19.74 -3.82 12.95
C PHE A 30 -21.23 -4.05 13.07
N THR A 31 -21.99 -2.98 13.26
CA THR A 31 -23.38 -2.98 12.83
C THR A 31 -23.30 -3.36 11.36
N GLN A 32 -23.60 -4.62 11.07
CA GLN A 32 -23.70 -5.12 9.71
C GLN A 32 -24.79 -4.26 9.08
N ILE A 33 -24.37 -3.24 8.32
CA ILE A 33 -25.29 -2.39 7.60
C ILE A 33 -26.08 -3.36 6.73
N LYS A 34 -27.38 -3.46 6.98
CA LYS A 34 -28.27 -4.20 6.09
C LYS A 34 -28.35 -3.39 4.80
N ILE A 35 -27.37 -3.61 3.93
CA ILE A 35 -27.31 -3.03 2.60
C ILE A 35 -28.61 -3.48 1.92
N PRO A 36 -29.42 -2.57 1.36
CA PRO A 36 -30.55 -2.99 0.54
C PRO A 36 -30.00 -3.97 -0.48
N THR A 37 -30.61 -5.16 -0.57
CA THR A 37 -30.19 -6.23 -1.49
C THR A 37 -30.06 -5.64 -2.89
N SER A 38 -28.83 -5.33 -3.32
CA SER A 38 -28.60 -4.92 -4.69
C SER A 38 -28.87 -6.17 -5.55
N SER A 39 -29.69 -6.04 -6.58
CA SER A 39 -30.09 -7.18 -7.38
C SER A 39 -28.88 -7.94 -7.91
N PRO A 40 -28.86 -9.29 -7.86
CA PRO A 40 -27.81 -10.07 -8.49
C PRO A 40 -27.67 -9.71 -9.97
N ILE A 41 -26.44 -9.53 -10.42
CA ILE A 41 -26.10 -9.44 -11.84
C ILE A 41 -26.02 -10.87 -12.36
N GLN A 42 -26.65 -11.12 -13.52
CA GLN A 42 -26.57 -12.41 -14.19
C GLN A 42 -25.11 -12.71 -14.59
N PRO A 43 -24.55 -13.87 -14.22
CA PRO A 43 -23.22 -14.29 -14.66
C PRO A 43 -23.09 -14.32 -16.19
N GLY A 44 -21.85 -14.22 -16.67
CA GLY A 44 -21.55 -14.14 -18.11
C GLY A 44 -21.24 -12.71 -18.57
N ASN A 45 -21.62 -12.38 -19.80
CA ASN A 45 -21.20 -11.13 -20.45
C ASN A 45 -21.93 -9.91 -19.86
N ILE A 46 -21.16 -8.90 -19.46
CA ILE A 46 -21.66 -7.60 -18.97
C ILE A 46 -20.98 -6.45 -19.74
N SER A 47 -21.71 -5.36 -19.95
CA SER A 47 -21.23 -4.15 -20.62
C SER A 47 -22.18 -2.97 -20.35
N GLY A 48 -21.75 -1.74 -20.66
CA GLY A 48 -22.59 -0.56 -20.55
C GLY A 48 -22.91 -0.20 -19.10
N PHE A 49 -24.18 0.13 -18.79
CA PHE A 49 -24.54 0.51 -17.43
C PHE A 49 -24.74 -0.72 -16.53
N VAL A 50 -23.96 -0.81 -15.46
CA VAL A 50 -23.98 -1.94 -14.54
C VAL A 50 -24.25 -1.46 -13.12
N LYS A 51 -25.12 -2.19 -12.42
CA LYS A 51 -25.41 -2.04 -10.99
C LYS A 51 -25.85 -3.38 -10.41
N GLY A 52 -25.61 -3.59 -9.13
CA GLY A 52 -26.00 -4.83 -8.45
C GLY A 52 -24.81 -5.60 -7.88
N THR A 53 -25.03 -6.89 -7.65
CA THR A 53 -24.06 -7.80 -7.03
C THR A 53 -23.48 -8.77 -8.03
N LEU A 54 -22.14 -8.83 -8.12
CA LEU A 54 -21.39 -9.98 -8.63
C LEU A 54 -21.37 -11.03 -7.51
N VAL A 55 -22.07 -12.14 -7.71
CA VAL A 55 -22.31 -13.11 -6.64
C VAL A 55 -21.16 -14.10 -6.47
N THR A 56 -21.07 -14.69 -5.28
CA THR A 56 -20.00 -15.62 -4.90
C THR A 56 -19.80 -16.77 -5.88
N GLY A 57 -18.55 -17.03 -6.25
CA GLY A 57 -18.13 -18.16 -7.08
C GLY A 57 -18.45 -18.04 -8.56
N GLU A 58 -19.17 -16.99 -8.97
CA GLU A 58 -19.58 -16.79 -10.36
C GLU A 58 -18.53 -15.99 -11.16
N THR A 59 -18.56 -16.19 -12.47
CA THR A 59 -17.68 -15.49 -13.42
C THR A 59 -18.45 -14.51 -14.29
N TYR A 60 -17.89 -13.31 -14.43
CA TYR A 60 -18.42 -12.22 -15.23
C TYR A 60 -17.38 -11.82 -16.27
N THR A 61 -17.81 -11.59 -17.51
CA THR A 61 -16.93 -11.13 -18.59
C THR A 61 -17.35 -9.74 -19.04
N ILE A 62 -16.50 -8.74 -18.78
CA ILE A 62 -16.67 -7.39 -19.30
C ILE A 62 -16.26 -7.38 -20.77
N THR A 63 -17.21 -7.20 -21.68
CA THR A 63 -16.98 -7.26 -23.14
C THR A 63 -16.83 -5.89 -23.81
N ALA A 64 -17.22 -4.83 -23.12
CA ALA A 64 -17.00 -3.42 -23.46
C ALA A 64 -17.03 -2.61 -22.16
N ASP A 65 -16.63 -1.33 -22.22
CA ASP A 65 -16.64 -0.44 -21.06
C ASP A 65 -17.93 -0.56 -20.24
N VAL A 66 -17.76 -0.61 -18.92
CA VAL A 66 -18.87 -0.59 -17.97
C VAL A 66 -18.88 0.74 -17.21
N THR A 67 -20.06 1.18 -16.82
CA THR A 67 -20.26 2.38 -16.01
C THR A 67 -21.25 2.11 -14.89
N VAL A 68 -20.82 2.34 -13.66
CA VAL A 68 -21.68 2.39 -12.47
C VAL A 68 -22.10 3.84 -12.28
N LYS A 69 -23.37 4.15 -12.51
CA LYS A 69 -23.87 5.53 -12.44
C LYS A 69 -23.90 6.05 -11.00
N LYS A 70 -23.91 7.37 -10.85
CA LYS A 70 -24.16 8.04 -9.57
C LYS A 70 -25.48 7.54 -8.96
N GLY A 71 -25.45 7.19 -7.68
CA GLY A 71 -26.57 6.60 -6.95
C GLY A 71 -26.67 5.07 -7.07
N ASP A 72 -25.97 4.45 -8.02
CA ASP A 72 -25.88 2.99 -8.13
C ASP A 72 -24.66 2.44 -7.39
N THR A 73 -24.64 1.13 -7.19
CA THR A 73 -23.53 0.40 -6.57
C THR A 73 -23.19 -0.82 -7.40
N LEU A 74 -21.89 -1.05 -7.60
CA LEU A 74 -21.35 -2.35 -7.99
C LEU A 74 -20.73 -2.99 -6.77
N TYR A 75 -21.28 -4.13 -6.37
CA TYR A 75 -20.80 -4.93 -5.25
C TYR A 75 -20.27 -6.27 -5.77
N ALA A 76 -19.08 -6.69 -5.35
CA ALA A 76 -18.58 -8.04 -5.58
C ALA A 76 -18.47 -8.79 -4.25
N GLN A 77 -19.15 -9.93 -4.18
CA GLN A 77 -19.08 -10.87 -3.06
C GLN A 77 -17.79 -11.70 -3.10
N PRO A 78 -17.42 -12.35 -1.98
CA PRO A 78 -16.25 -13.24 -1.94
C PRO A 78 -16.28 -14.29 -3.06
N GLY A 79 -15.13 -14.49 -3.71
CA GLY A 79 -14.96 -15.46 -4.79
C GLY A 79 -15.53 -15.06 -6.14
N ALA A 80 -16.07 -13.85 -6.31
CA ALA A 80 -16.49 -13.37 -7.63
C ALA A 80 -15.27 -13.17 -8.54
N ASN A 81 -15.37 -13.64 -9.79
CA ASN A 81 -14.29 -13.57 -10.78
C ASN A 81 -14.71 -12.72 -11.98
N VAL A 82 -13.87 -11.76 -12.37
CA VAL A 82 -14.14 -10.82 -13.46
C VAL A 82 -13.03 -10.87 -14.49
N ILE A 83 -13.42 -11.21 -15.72
CA ILE A 83 -12.56 -11.24 -16.90
C ILE A 83 -12.86 -10.01 -17.76
N VAL A 84 -11.87 -9.15 -17.98
CA VAL A 84 -12.03 -7.91 -18.75
C VAL A 84 -11.43 -8.07 -20.14
N LYS A 85 -12.24 -7.88 -21.18
CA LYS A 85 -11.82 -8.02 -22.58
C LYS A 85 -11.74 -6.68 -23.27
N ASN A 86 -11.19 -6.69 -24.48
CA ASN A 86 -11.25 -5.58 -25.43
C ASN A 86 -10.70 -4.26 -24.89
N ASN A 87 -9.67 -4.32 -24.03
CA ASN A 87 -9.11 -3.13 -23.40
C ASN A 87 -10.16 -2.28 -22.65
N SER A 88 -11.23 -2.91 -22.16
CA SER A 88 -12.35 -2.20 -21.54
C SER A 88 -11.95 -1.53 -20.21
N GLN A 89 -12.64 -0.45 -19.87
CA GLN A 89 -12.50 0.29 -18.63
C GLN A 89 -13.73 0.12 -17.73
N VAL A 90 -13.50 0.12 -16.42
CA VAL A 90 -14.54 0.15 -15.40
C VAL A 90 -14.70 1.58 -14.88
N ASN A 91 -15.77 2.26 -15.28
CA ASN A 91 -16.03 3.64 -14.88
C ASN A 91 -16.96 3.66 -13.66
N ILE A 92 -16.55 4.35 -12.59
CA ILE A 92 -17.30 4.45 -11.33
C ILE A 92 -17.70 5.91 -11.10
N GLN A 93 -19.00 6.18 -11.22
CA GLN A 93 -19.65 7.43 -10.79
C GLN A 93 -20.50 7.22 -9.53
N GLY A 94 -20.83 5.96 -9.21
CA GLY A 94 -21.54 5.55 -7.99
C GLY A 94 -20.59 5.02 -6.93
N VAL A 95 -20.95 3.91 -6.30
CA VAL A 95 -20.15 3.22 -5.27
C VAL A 95 -19.54 1.94 -5.83
N LEU A 96 -18.27 1.70 -5.53
CA LEU A 96 -17.58 0.42 -5.79
C LEU A 96 -17.29 -0.28 -4.46
N LYS A 97 -17.75 -1.52 -4.32
CA LYS A 97 -17.43 -2.39 -3.19
C LYS A 97 -16.95 -3.75 -3.70
N LEU A 98 -15.67 -4.04 -3.56
CA LEU A 98 -15.08 -5.33 -3.86
C LEU A 98 -14.68 -5.95 -2.52
N GLU A 99 -15.47 -6.88 -1.98
CA GLU A 99 -15.27 -7.42 -0.62
C GLU A 99 -15.06 -8.92 -0.70
N GLY A 100 -13.82 -9.31 -1.00
CA GLY A 100 -13.37 -10.69 -0.90
C GLY A 100 -13.15 -11.14 0.53
N THR A 101 -12.66 -12.37 0.68
CA THR A 101 -12.05 -12.86 1.92
C THR A 101 -10.69 -13.49 1.62
N LYS A 102 -9.89 -13.75 2.67
CA LYS A 102 -8.63 -14.49 2.53
C LYS A 102 -8.79 -15.81 1.78
N ASP A 103 -9.86 -16.53 2.05
CA ASP A 103 -10.12 -17.85 1.45
C ASP A 103 -10.83 -17.76 0.09
N GLN A 104 -11.51 -16.64 -0.18
CA GLN A 104 -12.24 -16.39 -1.42
C GLN A 104 -12.02 -14.94 -1.90
N PRO A 105 -10.83 -14.61 -2.42
CA PRO A 105 -10.58 -13.29 -2.96
C PRO A 105 -11.50 -12.99 -4.15
N VAL A 106 -11.73 -11.70 -4.41
CA VAL A 106 -12.33 -11.23 -5.67
C VAL A 106 -11.22 -11.07 -6.70
N TYR A 107 -11.47 -11.44 -7.96
CA TYR A 107 -10.47 -11.35 -9.03
C TYR A 107 -10.92 -10.43 -10.17
N PHE A 108 -10.05 -9.51 -10.57
CA PHE A 108 -10.17 -8.69 -11.77
C PHE A 108 -8.89 -8.78 -12.60
N ASN A 109 -9.00 -9.34 -13.80
CA ASN A 109 -7.90 -9.44 -14.75
C ASN A 109 -8.44 -9.53 -16.18
N SER A 110 -7.59 -9.46 -17.19
CA SER A 110 -7.99 -9.76 -18.57
C SER A 110 -7.97 -11.25 -18.86
N ASP A 111 -8.56 -11.67 -19.99
CA ASP A 111 -8.47 -13.06 -20.46
C ASP A 111 -7.05 -13.47 -20.87
N SER A 112 -6.18 -12.50 -21.15
CA SER A 112 -4.79 -12.75 -21.52
C SER A 112 -3.82 -12.81 -20.34
N ASN A 113 -4.22 -12.30 -19.17
CA ASN A 113 -3.37 -12.19 -17.96
C ASN A 113 -2.01 -11.52 -18.24
N LYS A 114 -1.99 -10.48 -19.08
CA LYS A 114 -0.77 -9.75 -19.48
C LYS A 114 -0.85 -8.27 -19.14
N PRO A 115 0.23 -7.64 -18.64
CA PRO A 115 0.27 -6.21 -18.36
C PRO A 115 -0.30 -5.37 -19.50
N GLY A 116 -1.14 -4.38 -19.20
CA GLY A 116 -1.62 -3.43 -20.21
C GLY A 116 -2.77 -3.92 -21.09
N THR A 117 -3.58 -4.85 -20.62
CA THR A 117 -4.62 -5.48 -21.46
C THR A 117 -6.05 -5.09 -21.12
N TRP A 118 -6.23 -4.32 -20.04
CA TRP A 118 -7.49 -3.65 -19.71
C TRP A 118 -7.26 -2.34 -18.97
N GLY A 119 -8.29 -1.49 -18.93
CA GLY A 119 -8.15 -0.08 -18.55
C GLY A 119 -8.10 0.24 -17.06
N GLY A 120 -8.37 -0.73 -16.19
CA GLY A 120 -8.52 -0.48 -14.75
C GLY A 120 -9.81 0.28 -14.41
N PHE A 121 -9.78 0.97 -13.27
CA PHE A 121 -10.90 1.68 -12.66
C PHE A 121 -10.74 3.20 -12.79
N GLN A 122 -11.68 3.83 -13.49
CA GLN A 122 -11.77 5.28 -13.60
C GLN A 122 -12.85 5.80 -12.65
N CYS A 123 -12.46 6.58 -11.64
CA CYS A 123 -13.31 6.95 -10.51
C CYS A 123 -13.36 8.47 -10.27
N ASP A 124 -13.41 9.27 -11.35
CA ASP A 124 -13.38 10.74 -11.25
C ASP A 124 -14.55 11.33 -10.46
N THR A 125 -15.70 10.66 -10.45
CA THR A 125 -16.94 11.12 -9.79
C THR A 125 -17.55 10.08 -8.88
N ALA A 126 -16.77 9.06 -8.50
CA ALA A 126 -17.20 8.03 -7.56
C ALA A 126 -17.66 8.64 -6.22
N GLN A 127 -18.50 7.91 -5.49
CA GLN A 127 -19.06 8.32 -4.20
C GLN A 127 -18.37 7.65 -3.01
N ALA A 128 -17.89 6.42 -3.19
CA ALA A 128 -17.07 5.69 -2.23
C ALA A 128 -16.41 4.49 -2.91
N ILE A 129 -15.24 4.08 -2.41
CA ILE A 129 -14.50 2.91 -2.88
C ILE A 129 -14.08 2.07 -1.68
N THR A 130 -14.40 0.77 -1.75
CA THR A 130 -13.94 -0.24 -0.81
C THR A 130 -13.40 -1.42 -1.61
N ILE A 131 -12.15 -1.79 -1.39
CA ILE A 131 -11.46 -2.91 -2.04
C ILE A 131 -10.77 -3.72 -0.95
N ILE A 132 -11.25 -4.93 -0.70
CA ILE A 132 -10.75 -5.78 0.37
C ILE A 132 -10.58 -7.19 -0.19
N TRP A 133 -9.44 -7.85 0.09
CA TRP A 133 -9.15 -9.20 -0.40
C TRP A 133 -9.42 -9.34 -1.91
N THR A 134 -8.91 -8.40 -2.69
CA THR A 134 -9.17 -8.33 -4.13
C THR A 134 -7.86 -8.31 -4.91
N HIS A 135 -7.79 -9.10 -5.97
CA HIS A 135 -6.76 -9.04 -6.99
C HIS A 135 -7.17 -8.11 -8.12
N VAL A 136 -6.37 -7.07 -8.37
CA VAL A 136 -6.48 -6.18 -9.53
C VAL A 136 -5.17 -6.24 -10.29
N ASP A 137 -5.17 -7.03 -11.37
CA ASP A 137 -3.93 -7.40 -12.04
C ASP A 137 -3.90 -6.94 -13.49
N ASN A 138 -2.70 -6.61 -13.98
CA ASN A 138 -2.38 -6.45 -15.40
C ASN A 138 -3.16 -5.35 -16.16
N THR A 139 -3.50 -4.27 -15.46
CA THR A 139 -4.19 -3.11 -16.05
C THR A 139 -3.25 -2.23 -16.88
N GLY A 140 -3.76 -1.07 -17.28
CA GLY A 140 -3.04 0.01 -17.93
C GLY A 140 -2.98 -0.13 -19.45
N GLY A 141 -3.95 -0.86 -20.01
CA GLY A 141 -4.11 -0.86 -21.45
C GLY A 141 -4.41 0.56 -21.97
N PRO A 142 -4.04 0.85 -23.23
CA PRO A 142 -3.90 2.21 -23.73
C PRO A 142 -5.25 2.94 -23.80
N ASP A 143 -5.24 4.25 -23.62
CA ASP A 143 -6.35 5.13 -23.98
C ASP A 143 -6.38 5.42 -25.49
N ALA A 144 -7.29 6.29 -25.92
CA ALA A 144 -7.41 6.66 -27.34
C ALA A 144 -6.18 7.37 -27.93
N SER A 145 -5.31 7.94 -27.08
CA SER A 145 -4.04 8.55 -27.49
C SER A 145 -2.88 7.56 -27.57
N GLY A 146 -3.09 6.32 -27.09
CA GLY A 146 -2.04 5.31 -26.93
C GLY A 146 -1.34 5.35 -25.57
N SER A 147 -1.69 6.29 -24.70
CA SER A 147 -1.09 6.43 -23.37
C SER A 147 -1.61 5.35 -22.44
N ALA A 148 -0.74 4.81 -21.57
CA ALA A 148 -1.14 3.87 -20.55
C ALA A 148 -2.14 4.52 -19.57
N ARG A 149 -3.10 3.73 -19.09
CA ARG A 149 -4.06 4.17 -18.06
C ARG A 149 -3.57 3.72 -16.68
N GLY A 150 -3.85 4.51 -15.65
CA GLY A 150 -3.64 4.08 -14.26
C GLY A 150 -4.61 2.97 -13.86
N THR A 151 -4.21 2.11 -12.93
CA THR A 151 -5.02 0.97 -12.45
C THR A 151 -6.24 1.43 -11.67
N LEU A 152 -6.08 2.34 -10.71
CA LEU A 152 -7.17 2.95 -9.94
C LEU A 152 -6.96 4.47 -9.92
N LYS A 153 -7.81 5.21 -10.64
CA LYS A 153 -7.73 6.68 -10.72
C LYS A 153 -8.90 7.33 -9.99
N VAL A 154 -8.65 7.99 -8.87
CA VAL A 154 -9.66 8.72 -8.09
C VAL A 154 -9.37 10.22 -8.13
N LYS A 155 -10.39 11.02 -8.44
CA LYS A 155 -10.29 12.49 -8.47
C LYS A 155 -11.44 13.17 -7.72
N ALA A 156 -11.93 12.52 -6.67
CA ALA A 156 -13.06 12.98 -5.87
C ALA A 156 -12.72 12.95 -4.37
N PRO A 157 -13.29 13.88 -3.56
CA PRO A 157 -13.07 13.94 -2.12
C PRO A 157 -13.91 12.90 -1.37
N ILE A 158 -13.61 11.63 -1.62
CA ILE A 158 -14.34 10.48 -1.10
C ILE A 158 -13.48 9.63 -0.18
N LYS A 159 -14.13 8.73 0.55
CA LYS A 159 -13.46 7.68 1.29
C LYS A 159 -13.01 6.57 0.33
N VAL A 160 -11.77 6.14 0.46
CA VAL A 160 -11.12 5.08 -0.31
C VAL A 160 -10.45 4.12 0.67
N ASP A 161 -11.06 2.95 0.89
CA ASP A 161 -10.48 1.89 1.71
C ASP A 161 -9.96 0.76 0.83
N ILE A 162 -8.69 0.43 0.98
CA ILE A 162 -8.00 -0.63 0.24
C ILE A 162 -7.20 -1.45 1.24
N GLU A 163 -7.68 -2.65 1.54
CA GLU A 163 -7.10 -3.50 2.58
C GLU A 163 -6.85 -4.93 2.09
N ASP A 164 -5.74 -5.52 2.52
CA ASP A 164 -5.43 -6.95 2.27
C ASP A 164 -5.59 -7.37 0.80
N SER A 165 -5.20 -6.51 -0.13
CA SER A 165 -5.46 -6.66 -1.56
C SER A 165 -4.16 -6.67 -2.39
N TRP A 166 -4.29 -7.09 -3.65
CA TRP A 166 -3.19 -7.19 -4.60
C TRP A 166 -3.42 -6.25 -5.78
N PHE A 167 -2.41 -5.44 -6.07
CA PHE A 167 -2.37 -4.58 -7.25
C PHE A 167 -1.08 -4.89 -7.98
N THR A 168 -1.17 -5.56 -9.13
CA THR A 168 0.03 -6.04 -9.81
C THR A 168 0.06 -5.66 -11.27
N ASN A 169 1.26 -5.42 -11.78
CA ASN A 169 1.56 -5.44 -13.20
C ASN A 169 0.80 -4.41 -14.06
N GLY A 170 0.35 -3.30 -13.47
CA GLY A 170 -0.18 -2.16 -14.23
C GLY A 170 0.91 -1.53 -15.10
N GLN A 171 0.54 -0.91 -16.22
CA GLN A 171 1.50 -0.22 -17.11
C GLN A 171 1.85 1.22 -16.70
N ASP A 172 1.13 1.77 -15.74
CA ASP A 172 1.23 3.13 -15.19
C ASP A 172 0.93 3.04 -13.67
N ASP A 173 0.67 4.16 -13.00
CA ASP A 173 0.31 4.25 -11.58
C ASP A 173 -0.72 3.18 -11.16
N LEU A 174 -0.41 2.40 -10.11
CA LEU A 174 -1.40 1.45 -9.57
C LEU A 174 -2.50 2.16 -8.78
N MET A 175 -2.15 3.21 -8.04
CA MET A 175 -3.13 3.98 -7.27
C MET A 175 -2.85 5.46 -7.44
N ALA A 176 -3.57 6.11 -8.36
CA ALA A 176 -3.52 7.55 -8.56
C ALA A 176 -4.74 8.20 -7.90
N LEU A 177 -4.57 8.63 -6.65
CA LEU A 177 -5.64 9.15 -5.80
C LEU A 177 -5.44 10.65 -5.58
N SER A 178 -6.47 11.45 -5.80
CA SER A 178 -6.35 12.90 -5.73
C SER A 178 -7.63 13.63 -5.35
N ASN A 179 -7.53 14.97 -5.25
CA ASN A 179 -8.64 15.90 -5.00
C ASN A 179 -9.38 15.61 -3.69
N GLY A 180 -8.65 15.54 -2.58
CA GLY A 180 -9.26 15.47 -1.25
C GLY A 180 -9.68 14.07 -0.80
N ALA A 181 -9.28 13.01 -1.51
CA ALA A 181 -9.61 11.64 -1.11
C ALA A 181 -9.06 11.33 0.30
N LYS A 182 -9.84 10.59 1.09
CA LYS A 182 -9.46 10.12 2.43
C LYS A 182 -9.13 8.64 2.35
N VAL A 183 -7.86 8.29 2.49
CA VAL A 183 -7.33 6.98 2.14
C VAL A 183 -7.01 6.12 3.37
N THR A 184 -7.39 4.85 3.29
CA THR A 184 -6.94 3.78 4.16
C THR A 184 -6.33 2.72 3.25
N ILE A 185 -5.00 2.69 3.10
CA ILE A 185 -4.30 1.74 2.22
C ILE A 185 -3.44 0.85 3.09
N LEU A 186 -4.00 -0.28 3.51
CA LEU A 186 -3.40 -1.14 4.52
C LEU A 186 -3.13 -2.57 4.04
N ARG A 187 -1.98 -3.14 4.42
CA ARG A 187 -1.73 -4.60 4.28
C ARG A 187 -1.81 -5.12 2.84
N ASN A 188 -1.55 -4.29 1.85
CA ASN A 188 -1.63 -4.70 0.44
C ASN A 188 -0.29 -5.24 -0.09
N THR A 189 -0.36 -6.02 -1.16
CA THR A 189 0.80 -6.36 -1.99
C THR A 189 0.70 -5.59 -3.31
N ILE A 190 1.63 -4.68 -3.51
CA ILE A 190 1.67 -3.74 -4.64
C ILE A 190 2.95 -4.05 -5.40
N SER A 191 2.86 -4.48 -6.66
CA SER A 191 4.02 -5.08 -7.34
C SER A 191 4.12 -4.78 -8.83
N SER A 192 5.34 -4.50 -9.26
CA SER A 192 5.77 -4.56 -10.65
C SER A 192 4.98 -3.66 -11.62
N SER A 193 4.63 -2.44 -11.21
CA SER A 193 3.88 -1.48 -12.04
C SER A 193 4.75 -0.54 -12.86
N GLY A 194 4.23 -0.05 -13.98
CA GLY A 194 4.93 0.91 -14.82
C GLY A 194 5.94 0.26 -15.76
N SER A 195 5.83 0.55 -17.06
CA SER A 195 6.81 0.12 -18.06
C SER A 195 8.07 1.00 -18.00
N THR A 196 7.91 2.30 -18.20
CA THR A 196 8.97 3.32 -18.12
C THR A 196 8.72 4.33 -17.02
N ASP A 197 7.47 4.50 -16.59
CA ASP A 197 7.05 5.35 -15.48
C ASP A 197 5.82 4.71 -14.78
N GLY A 198 5.48 5.18 -13.59
CA GLY A 198 4.35 4.70 -12.81
C GLY A 198 4.72 4.37 -11.38
N GLU A 199 3.88 4.85 -10.46
CA GLU A 199 4.04 4.76 -9.03
C GLU A 199 3.23 3.57 -8.48
N GLY A 200 3.67 3.03 -7.36
CA GLY A 200 2.83 2.12 -6.59
C GLY A 200 1.62 2.86 -6.04
N ILE A 201 1.88 3.97 -5.34
CA ILE A 201 0.85 4.82 -4.76
C ILE A 201 1.20 6.28 -5.03
N ASN A 202 0.34 6.99 -5.74
CA ASN A 202 0.48 8.39 -6.11
C ASN A 202 -0.67 9.21 -5.49
N LEU A 203 -0.37 9.93 -4.40
CA LEU A 203 -1.35 10.69 -3.63
C LEU A 203 -1.14 12.18 -3.89
N LYS A 204 -2.14 12.82 -4.52
CA LYS A 204 -2.03 14.21 -4.95
C LYS A 204 -3.16 15.11 -4.46
N THR A 205 -2.91 16.41 -4.34
CA THR A 205 -3.95 17.44 -4.23
C THR A 205 -4.97 17.21 -3.10
N GLY A 206 -4.52 17.36 -1.86
CA GLY A 206 -5.39 17.37 -0.68
C GLY A 206 -5.72 16.01 -0.09
N VAL A 207 -5.04 14.95 -0.52
CA VAL A 207 -5.27 13.60 0.01
C VAL A 207 -4.83 13.51 1.46
N THR A 208 -5.63 12.85 2.29
CA THR A 208 -5.29 12.59 3.70
C THR A 208 -5.50 11.14 4.07
N GLY A 209 -4.77 10.64 5.06
CA GLY A 209 -5.02 9.31 5.62
C GLY A 209 -3.76 8.49 5.88
N ASN A 210 -3.88 7.17 5.72
CA ASN A 210 -2.83 6.21 6.10
C ASN A 210 -2.45 5.29 4.94
N VAL A 211 -1.15 5.11 4.75
CA VAL A 211 -0.52 4.09 3.91
C VAL A 211 0.38 3.25 4.80
N ALA A 212 -0.07 2.06 5.18
CA ALA A 212 0.68 1.25 6.12
C ALA A 212 0.62 -0.26 5.94
N TYR A 213 1.65 -0.95 6.42
CA TYR A 213 1.73 -2.41 6.36
C TYR A 213 1.72 -2.98 4.93
N ASN A 214 2.00 -2.17 3.90
CA ASN A 214 2.02 -2.63 2.52
C ASN A 214 3.40 -3.19 2.16
N VAL A 215 3.42 -4.20 1.29
CA VAL A 215 4.60 -4.59 0.53
C VAL A 215 4.53 -3.87 -0.82
N ILE A 216 5.55 -3.08 -1.15
CA ILE A 216 5.63 -2.32 -2.40
C ILE A 216 6.93 -2.69 -3.10
N PHE A 217 6.81 -3.46 -4.19
CA PHE A 217 7.94 -4.09 -4.86
C PHE A 217 8.05 -3.69 -6.33
N SER A 218 9.23 -3.26 -6.76
CA SER A 218 9.55 -3.06 -8.19
C SER A 218 8.62 -2.10 -8.93
N GLN A 219 8.31 -0.93 -8.38
CA GLN A 219 7.63 0.13 -9.15
C GLN A 219 8.60 0.80 -10.13
N ALA A 220 8.10 1.30 -11.26
CA ALA A 220 8.94 1.98 -12.25
C ALA A 220 9.47 3.30 -11.68
N GLY A 221 8.56 4.08 -11.10
CA GLY A 221 8.84 5.26 -10.29
C GLY A 221 8.80 4.96 -8.81
N SER A 222 8.12 5.81 -8.05
CA SER A 222 8.18 5.73 -6.58
C SER A 222 7.27 4.64 -6.02
N GLY A 223 7.65 4.07 -4.87
CA GLY A 223 6.76 3.25 -4.08
C GLY A 223 5.55 4.05 -3.59
N VAL A 224 5.81 5.15 -2.90
CA VAL A 224 4.80 6.13 -2.46
C VAL A 224 5.22 7.55 -2.84
N LYS A 225 4.38 8.27 -3.58
CA LYS A 225 4.56 9.68 -3.94
C LYS A 225 3.48 10.53 -3.28
N LEU A 226 3.90 11.57 -2.57
CA LEU A 226 3.04 12.57 -1.96
C LEU A 226 3.32 13.93 -2.60
N GLU A 227 2.30 14.51 -3.22
CA GLU A 227 2.34 15.88 -3.74
C GLU A 227 1.02 16.59 -3.44
N THR A 228 0.97 17.91 -3.35
CA THR A 228 -0.30 18.63 -3.34
C THR A 228 -0.65 19.04 -4.78
N SER A 229 -0.34 20.28 -5.14
CA SER A 229 -0.42 20.81 -6.50
C SER A 229 0.06 22.25 -6.42
N SER A 230 0.93 22.68 -7.32
CA SER A 230 1.32 24.09 -7.43
C SER A 230 0.14 24.99 -7.80
N SER A 231 -0.84 24.46 -8.55
CA SER A 231 -2.05 25.17 -8.96
C SER A 231 -3.18 25.15 -7.91
N LYS A 232 -3.13 24.20 -6.97
CA LYS A 232 -4.12 24.01 -5.89
C LYS A 232 -3.40 23.64 -4.59
N PRO A 233 -2.69 24.58 -3.94
CA PRO A 233 -1.84 24.27 -2.80
C PRO A 233 -2.61 23.95 -1.51
N PHE A 234 -3.94 24.12 -1.51
CA PHE A 234 -4.81 23.80 -0.37
C PHE A 234 -6.12 23.09 -0.82
N PRO A 235 -6.67 22.18 0.01
CA PRO A 235 -6.02 21.60 1.19
C PRO A 235 -4.73 20.85 0.83
N GLN A 236 -3.77 20.78 1.76
CA GLN A 236 -2.52 20.06 1.55
C GLN A 236 -2.77 18.55 1.52
N THR A 237 -1.97 17.84 0.72
CA THR A 237 -1.83 16.40 0.89
C THR A 237 -1.03 16.14 2.16
N GLU A 238 -1.60 15.40 3.11
CA GLU A 238 -0.98 15.09 4.42
C GLU A 238 -1.26 13.63 4.78
N VAL A 239 -0.23 12.79 4.74
CA VAL A 239 -0.39 11.34 4.81
C VAL A 239 0.59 10.70 5.76
N ASN A 240 0.11 9.78 6.61
CA ASN A 240 0.95 8.89 7.38
C ASN A 240 1.40 7.72 6.49
N VAL A 241 2.72 7.55 6.35
CA VAL A 241 3.34 6.47 5.58
C VAL A 241 4.20 5.65 6.53
N TYR A 242 3.66 4.56 7.06
CA TYR A 242 4.35 3.82 8.11
C TYR A 242 4.29 2.30 7.99
N ASN A 243 5.28 1.61 8.56
CA ASN A 243 5.31 0.15 8.59
C ASN A 243 5.16 -0.48 7.19
N ASN A 244 5.61 0.16 6.12
CA ASN A 244 5.63 -0.46 4.79
C ASN A 244 6.99 -1.15 4.55
N THR A 245 6.99 -2.18 3.70
CA THR A 245 8.22 -2.79 3.18
C THR A 245 8.33 -2.42 1.69
N LEU A 246 9.23 -1.49 1.37
CA LEU A 246 9.47 -0.97 0.03
C LEU A 246 10.77 -1.55 -0.52
N VAL A 247 10.69 -2.21 -1.68
CA VAL A 247 11.80 -2.99 -2.22
C VAL A 247 11.95 -2.79 -3.73
N SER A 248 13.16 -2.48 -4.19
CA SER A 248 13.53 -2.45 -5.62
C SER A 248 12.77 -1.43 -6.49
N ASN A 249 12.25 -0.36 -5.91
CA ASN A 249 11.46 0.65 -6.61
C ASN A 249 12.35 1.69 -7.29
N GLY A 250 11.88 2.24 -8.41
CA GLY A 250 12.40 3.47 -8.99
C GLY A 250 13.49 3.35 -10.04
N TRP A 251 13.85 2.12 -10.42
CA TRP A 251 14.97 1.88 -11.33
C TRP A 251 14.67 2.12 -12.81
N ARG A 252 13.40 2.05 -13.24
CA ARG A 252 13.06 2.06 -14.68
C ARG A 252 13.08 3.44 -15.31
N ARG A 253 13.08 4.50 -14.50
CA ARG A 253 13.22 5.89 -14.94
C ARG A 253 14.68 6.34 -15.09
N GLY A 254 15.60 5.59 -14.46
CA GLY A 254 17.03 5.85 -14.44
C GLY A 254 17.43 7.16 -13.76
N SER A 255 18.71 7.51 -13.86
CA SER A 255 19.33 8.63 -13.14
C SER A 255 18.81 10.01 -13.52
N ALA A 256 18.18 10.16 -14.68
CA ALA A 256 17.60 11.43 -15.10
C ALA A 256 16.37 11.80 -14.27
N GLU A 257 15.58 10.80 -13.85
CA GLU A 257 14.38 11.03 -13.05
C GLU A 257 14.07 9.86 -12.10
N PRO A 258 15.00 9.54 -11.17
CA PRO A 258 14.95 8.29 -10.41
C PRO A 258 13.67 8.14 -9.59
N GLY A 259 13.13 6.93 -9.42
CA GLY A 259 12.06 6.73 -8.44
C GLY A 259 12.59 6.67 -7.01
N ARG A 260 11.67 6.76 -6.04
CA ARG A 260 11.97 6.77 -4.60
C ARG A 260 11.23 5.65 -3.88
N ALA A 261 11.67 5.24 -2.69
CA ALA A 261 10.81 4.51 -1.79
C ALA A 261 9.60 5.39 -1.40
N VAL A 262 9.90 6.57 -0.83
CA VAL A 262 8.90 7.58 -0.49
C VAL A 262 9.39 8.95 -0.94
N SER A 263 8.54 9.72 -1.61
CA SER A 263 8.82 11.11 -1.98
C SER A 263 7.76 12.07 -1.48
N VAL A 264 8.18 13.23 -0.98
CA VAL A 264 7.32 14.35 -0.57
C VAL A 264 7.72 15.61 -1.32
N GLY A 265 6.81 16.19 -2.08
CA GLY A 265 7.04 17.44 -2.81
C GLY A 265 5.77 18.28 -2.93
N VAL A 266 5.88 19.41 -3.60
CA VAL A 266 4.75 20.28 -4.00
C VAL A 266 3.77 20.54 -2.84
N ASN A 267 4.24 21.16 -1.75
CA ASN A 267 3.51 21.54 -0.55
C ASN A 267 2.85 20.36 0.22
N ALA A 268 3.20 19.11 -0.07
CA ALA A 268 2.71 17.96 0.69
C ALA A 268 3.44 17.79 2.02
N ILE A 269 2.78 17.10 2.95
CA ILE A 269 3.27 16.72 4.27
C ILE A 269 3.29 15.19 4.36
N GLY A 270 4.40 14.63 4.81
CA GLY A 270 4.53 13.20 5.10
C GLY A 270 4.83 12.94 6.58
N HIS A 271 4.23 11.89 7.13
CA HIS A 271 4.66 11.31 8.42
C HIS A 271 5.23 9.91 8.17
N ILE A 272 6.55 9.82 8.01
CA ILE A 272 7.22 8.67 7.40
C ILE A 272 8.02 7.89 8.46
N PHE A 273 7.42 6.83 9.00
CA PHE A 273 7.98 6.08 10.13
C PHE A 273 7.96 4.58 9.94
N ASN A 274 8.86 3.87 10.57
CA ASN A 274 8.80 2.41 10.68
C ASN A 274 8.86 1.64 9.35
N ASN A 275 9.30 2.25 8.25
CA ASN A 275 9.36 1.57 6.96
C ASN A 275 10.67 0.78 6.83
N ILE A 276 10.63 -0.34 6.11
CA ILE A 276 11.81 -1.09 5.65
C ILE A 276 12.00 -0.75 4.17
N ILE A 277 13.17 -0.24 3.81
CA ILE A 277 13.53 0.29 2.49
C ILE A 277 14.75 -0.48 1.99
N VAL A 278 14.58 -1.27 0.92
CA VAL A 278 15.60 -2.22 0.46
C VAL A 278 15.82 -2.11 -1.04
N ASN A 279 17.07 -1.84 -1.45
CA ASN A 279 17.44 -1.76 -2.87
C ASN A 279 16.59 -0.78 -3.71
N ASP A 280 15.85 0.14 -3.12
CA ASP A 280 15.20 1.22 -3.88
C ASP A 280 16.26 2.12 -4.51
N TYR A 281 15.99 2.69 -5.68
CA TYR A 281 16.95 3.57 -6.37
C TYR A 281 17.33 4.74 -5.45
N HIS A 282 16.34 5.48 -4.97
CA HIS A 282 16.45 6.40 -3.83
C HIS A 282 15.53 5.92 -2.69
N GLY A 283 15.92 6.18 -1.45
CA GLY A 283 15.12 5.90 -0.26
C GLY A 283 14.05 6.96 -0.04
N ILE A 284 14.26 7.84 0.94
CA ILE A 284 13.32 8.93 1.26
C ILE A 284 13.85 10.24 0.67
N GLU A 285 13.08 10.86 -0.22
CA GLU A 285 13.39 12.19 -0.76
C GLU A 285 12.33 13.21 -0.36
N LEU A 286 12.79 14.29 0.25
CA LEU A 286 11.98 15.46 0.57
C LEU A 286 12.41 16.58 -0.37
N PHE A 287 11.56 16.92 -1.35
CA PHE A 287 11.85 17.99 -2.29
C PHE A 287 11.74 19.36 -1.60
N ASP A 288 12.45 20.35 -2.14
CA ASP A 288 12.50 21.70 -1.58
C ASP A 288 11.16 22.46 -1.70
N ASP A 289 10.31 22.02 -2.61
CA ASP A 289 8.96 22.52 -2.78
C ASP A 289 7.91 21.80 -1.91
N GLY A 290 8.30 20.79 -1.10
CA GLY A 290 7.45 20.15 -0.10
C GLY A 290 7.29 20.98 1.18
N ASP A 291 6.29 20.66 2.01
CA ASP A 291 6.17 21.29 3.34
C ASP A 291 7.05 20.55 4.35
N ILE A 292 8.34 20.90 4.34
CA ILE A 292 9.36 20.20 5.12
C ILE A 292 9.30 20.60 6.60
N ALA A 293 8.74 21.76 6.92
CA ALA A 293 8.59 22.21 8.30
C ALA A 293 7.60 21.33 9.09
N HIS A 294 6.59 20.78 8.42
CA HIS A 294 5.56 19.93 9.03
C HIS A 294 5.74 18.43 8.71
N THR A 295 6.63 18.09 7.78
CA THR A 295 6.99 16.69 7.50
C THR A 295 7.84 16.11 8.62
N THR A 296 7.44 14.94 9.13
CA THR A 296 8.15 14.24 10.21
C THR A 296 8.53 12.84 9.79
N TYR A 297 9.71 12.37 10.15
CA TYR A 297 10.19 11.05 9.73
C TYR A 297 11.27 10.52 10.69
N GLY A 298 11.48 9.21 10.68
CA GLY A 298 12.50 8.52 11.47
C GLY A 298 12.12 7.05 11.72
N ASN A 299 12.96 6.32 12.44
CA ASN A 299 12.74 4.89 12.71
C ASN A 299 12.55 4.08 11.41
N ASN A 300 13.22 4.42 10.31
CA ASN A 300 13.19 3.63 9.09
C ASN A 300 14.44 2.75 8.99
N LEU A 301 14.33 1.58 8.36
CA LEU A 301 15.47 0.71 8.07
C LEU A 301 15.85 0.84 6.60
N PHE A 302 17.10 1.16 6.32
CA PHE A 302 17.67 1.25 4.98
C PHE A 302 18.73 0.18 4.76
N TYR A 303 18.47 -0.71 3.81
CA TYR A 303 19.37 -1.80 3.47
C TYR A 303 19.65 -1.88 1.97
N ALA A 304 20.90 -2.20 1.63
CA ALA A 304 21.31 -2.49 0.27
C ALA A 304 22.05 -3.82 0.24
N THR A 305 21.59 -4.73 -0.59
CA THR A 305 22.18 -6.06 -0.81
C THR A 305 23.47 -6.03 -1.62
N VAL A 306 23.68 -4.94 -2.36
CA VAL A 306 24.90 -4.65 -3.12
C VAL A 306 25.32 -3.21 -2.86
N ASP A 307 26.59 -2.88 -3.11
CA ASP A 307 27.07 -1.49 -2.97
C ASP A 307 26.63 -0.65 -4.15
N THR A 308 26.83 -1.16 -5.36
CA THR A 308 26.48 -0.46 -6.61
C THR A 308 25.67 -1.34 -7.53
N TYR A 309 24.85 -0.70 -8.37
CA TYR A 309 24.12 -1.35 -9.45
C TYR A 309 24.16 -0.49 -10.72
N ALA A 310 24.03 -1.12 -11.88
CA ALA A 310 23.99 -0.39 -13.15
C ALA A 310 22.64 0.31 -13.31
N ASP A 311 22.65 1.57 -13.71
CA ASP A 311 21.41 2.26 -14.09
C ASP A 311 20.73 1.52 -15.28
N LEU A 312 19.40 1.48 -15.30
CA LEU A 312 18.67 0.75 -16.34
C LEU A 312 18.54 1.53 -17.66
N VAL A 313 18.69 2.86 -17.61
CA VAL A 313 18.57 3.75 -18.77
C VAL A 313 19.96 4.06 -19.34
N ASP A 314 20.94 4.34 -18.48
CA ASP A 314 22.36 4.50 -18.84
C ASP A 314 23.25 3.49 -18.10
N PRO A 315 23.45 2.27 -18.64
CA PRO A 315 24.23 1.22 -17.98
C PRO A 315 25.71 1.54 -17.73
N THR A 316 26.23 2.65 -18.29
CA THR A 316 27.59 3.13 -18.00
C THR A 316 27.70 3.73 -16.60
N LEU A 317 26.58 4.20 -16.04
CA LEU A 317 26.50 4.72 -14.68
C LEU A 317 26.42 3.58 -13.67
N LYS A 318 27.19 3.72 -12.59
CA LYS A 318 27.14 2.84 -11.41
C LYS A 318 26.57 3.62 -10.25
N ILE A 319 25.34 3.28 -9.89
CA ILE A 319 24.61 3.93 -8.81
C ILE A 319 25.04 3.29 -7.51
N ASN A 320 25.62 4.07 -6.60
CA ASN A 320 25.81 3.64 -5.22
C ASN A 320 24.48 3.76 -4.49
N ILE A 321 23.90 2.62 -4.12
CA ILE A 321 22.54 2.56 -3.56
C ILE A 321 22.47 3.29 -2.21
N ARG A 322 23.54 3.22 -1.40
CA ARG A 322 23.54 3.82 -0.06
C ARG A 322 23.62 5.33 -0.09
N ASP A 323 24.23 5.91 -1.11
CA ASP A 323 24.24 7.36 -1.34
C ASP A 323 22.82 7.88 -1.64
N GLY A 324 21.92 7.00 -2.11
CA GLY A 324 20.53 7.29 -2.41
C GLY A 324 19.55 7.10 -1.26
N PHE A 325 19.96 6.56 -0.09
CA PHE A 325 19.03 6.36 1.04
C PHE A 325 18.35 7.67 1.47
N TYR A 326 19.15 8.73 1.55
CA TYR A 326 18.73 10.12 1.57
C TYR A 326 19.51 10.86 0.49
N PRO A 327 18.94 11.04 -0.72
CA PRO A 327 19.69 11.54 -1.85
C PRO A 327 20.14 13.00 -1.63
N PRO A 328 21.33 13.39 -2.11
CA PRO A 328 21.84 14.76 -1.93
C PRO A 328 20.96 15.87 -2.53
N SER A 329 20.14 15.55 -3.54
CA SER A 329 19.16 16.45 -4.15
C SER A 329 18.01 16.81 -3.20
N GLY A 330 17.75 15.97 -2.20
CA GLY A 330 16.67 16.16 -1.24
C GLY A 330 17.10 16.89 0.04
N LEU A 331 16.11 17.49 0.69
CA LEU A 331 16.23 18.11 2.01
C LEU A 331 16.19 17.10 3.16
N GLY A 332 15.72 15.87 2.91
CA GLY A 332 15.75 14.76 3.87
C GLY A 332 17.18 14.43 4.33
N LYS A 333 17.33 14.06 5.61
CA LYS A 333 18.61 13.68 6.21
C LYS A 333 18.45 12.47 7.13
N PRO A 334 19.48 11.61 7.25
CA PRO A 334 19.48 10.51 8.22
C PRO A 334 19.05 10.97 9.62
N GLN A 335 18.10 10.27 10.22
CA GLN A 335 17.69 10.51 11.59
C GLN A 335 18.46 9.59 12.56
N PRO A 336 18.74 10.04 13.80
CA PRO A 336 19.39 9.18 14.80
C PRO A 336 18.62 7.90 15.12
N THR A 337 17.31 7.88 14.87
CA THR A 337 16.43 6.73 15.09
C THR A 337 16.39 5.76 13.90
N ASP A 338 16.95 6.11 12.75
CA ASP A 338 16.99 5.22 11.58
C ASP A 338 18.03 4.10 11.75
N LEU A 339 17.71 2.94 11.18
CA LEU A 339 18.65 1.82 11.02
C LEU A 339 19.23 1.85 9.62
N ILE A 340 20.39 2.50 9.45
CA ILE A 340 21.05 2.64 8.15
C ILE A 340 22.22 1.65 8.04
N SER A 341 22.14 0.76 7.05
CA SER A 341 23.24 -0.15 6.71
C SER A 341 24.48 0.59 6.23
N LYS A 342 25.67 0.19 6.72
CA LYS A 342 26.96 0.76 6.29
C LYS A 342 27.71 -0.09 5.27
N LYS A 343 27.32 -1.36 5.14
CA LYS A 343 27.90 -2.36 4.25
C LYS A 343 26.91 -3.50 4.08
N ILE A 344 27.18 -4.38 3.11
CA ILE A 344 26.38 -5.61 2.90
C ILE A 344 26.37 -6.42 4.20
N GLY A 345 25.19 -6.91 4.59
CA GLY A 345 24.95 -7.65 5.84
C GLY A 345 24.82 -6.79 7.11
N ASP A 346 25.15 -5.50 7.11
CA ASP A 346 24.85 -4.62 8.25
C ASP A 346 23.39 -4.17 8.20
N LYS A 347 22.67 -4.34 9.32
CA LYS A 347 21.23 -4.05 9.42
C LYS A 347 20.38 -4.73 8.35
N ASP A 348 20.81 -5.92 7.91
CA ASP A 348 19.99 -6.77 7.05
C ASP A 348 18.63 -6.99 7.71
N PRO A 349 17.49 -6.71 7.04
CA PRO A 349 16.16 -6.92 7.62
C PRO A 349 15.86 -8.39 7.90
N MET A 350 16.69 -9.33 7.43
CA MET A 350 16.53 -10.76 7.62
C MET A 350 15.16 -11.24 7.16
N PHE A 351 14.81 -10.93 5.90
CA PHE A 351 13.61 -11.49 5.28
C PHE A 351 13.67 -13.03 5.25
N VAL A 352 12.53 -13.69 5.40
CA VAL A 352 12.42 -15.16 5.32
C VAL A 352 12.94 -15.66 3.98
N LYS A 353 12.61 -14.95 2.89
CA LYS A 353 13.17 -15.20 1.56
C LYS A 353 13.27 -13.91 0.77
N PHE A 354 14.48 -13.54 0.39
CA PHE A 354 14.72 -12.49 -0.59
C PHE A 354 15.82 -12.92 -1.56
N ASP A 355 15.55 -12.80 -2.85
CA ASP A 355 16.49 -13.18 -3.91
C ASP A 355 17.56 -12.11 -4.20
N GLY A 356 17.50 -10.97 -3.53
CA GLY A 356 18.43 -9.86 -3.71
C GLY A 356 18.15 -9.01 -4.95
N THR A 357 16.95 -9.11 -5.54
CA THR A 357 16.55 -8.28 -6.68
C THR A 357 16.82 -6.80 -6.38
N VAL A 358 17.54 -6.14 -7.29
CA VAL A 358 17.77 -4.69 -7.20
C VAL A 358 16.80 -3.95 -8.11
N ALA A 359 16.69 -4.39 -9.35
CA ALA A 359 15.79 -3.83 -10.33
C ALA A 359 15.19 -4.95 -11.18
N ALA A 360 13.93 -4.80 -11.59
CA ALA A 360 13.24 -5.77 -12.42
C ALA A 360 12.37 -5.06 -13.49
N PRO A 361 11.95 -5.75 -14.57
CA PRO A 361 11.01 -5.19 -15.54
C PRO A 361 9.58 -5.12 -14.97
N ASN A 362 8.69 -4.42 -15.69
CA ASN A 362 7.25 -4.51 -15.47
C ASN A 362 6.77 -5.96 -15.58
N GLY A 363 5.78 -6.35 -14.77
CA GLY A 363 5.26 -7.72 -14.78
C GLY A 363 6.18 -8.75 -14.11
N TYR A 364 7.30 -8.35 -13.50
CA TYR A 364 8.20 -9.29 -12.84
C TYR A 364 7.49 -9.98 -11.66
N PRO A 365 7.53 -11.31 -11.56
CA PRO A 365 6.85 -12.03 -10.49
C PRO A 365 7.52 -11.77 -9.15
N ASN A 366 6.75 -11.36 -8.14
CA ASN A 366 7.24 -11.29 -6.77
C ASN A 366 7.16 -12.68 -6.13
N THR A 367 8.30 -13.37 -6.01
CA THR A 367 8.39 -14.69 -5.33
C THR A 367 9.05 -14.62 -3.96
N ASN A 368 9.25 -13.40 -3.45
CA ASN A 368 9.90 -13.12 -2.18
C ASN A 368 8.92 -13.28 -1.02
N ASP A 369 9.47 -13.52 0.17
CA ASP A 369 8.77 -13.57 1.45
C ASP A 369 9.42 -12.56 2.39
N PHE A 370 8.79 -11.40 2.47
CA PHE A 370 9.29 -10.26 3.24
C PHE A 370 8.90 -10.31 4.71
N ARG A 371 8.33 -11.41 5.20
CA ARG A 371 8.25 -11.66 6.64
C ARG A 371 9.64 -11.66 7.25
N LEU A 372 9.75 -11.26 8.51
CA LEU A 372 11.02 -11.13 9.21
C LEU A 372 11.37 -12.42 9.96
N GLN A 373 12.63 -12.84 9.88
CA GLN A 373 13.18 -13.89 10.74
C GLN A 373 13.32 -13.37 12.18
N SER A 374 13.23 -14.26 13.18
CA SER A 374 13.11 -13.91 14.62
C SER A 374 14.22 -13.05 15.20
N THR A 375 15.39 -12.97 14.54
CA THR A 375 16.54 -12.15 14.98
C THR A 375 16.69 -10.86 14.17
N SER A 376 15.70 -10.50 13.36
CA SER A 376 15.72 -9.30 12.54
C SER A 376 15.97 -8.05 13.40
N PRO A 377 16.84 -7.11 12.95
CA PRO A 377 17.03 -5.83 13.61
C PRO A 377 15.79 -4.93 13.51
N ALA A 378 14.80 -5.28 12.70
CA ALA A 378 13.54 -4.53 12.58
C ALA A 378 12.58 -4.75 13.76
N PHE A 379 12.78 -5.80 14.57
CA PHE A 379 11.96 -6.00 15.77
C PHE A 379 12.34 -5.00 16.86
N SER A 380 11.33 -4.40 17.52
CA SER A 380 11.53 -3.43 18.61
C SER A 380 12.34 -2.17 18.27
N ALA A 381 12.50 -1.85 16.98
CA ALA A 381 13.17 -0.65 16.51
C ALA A 381 12.20 0.48 16.08
N GLY A 382 10.90 0.21 16.13
CA GLY A 382 9.86 1.12 15.68
C GLY A 382 9.56 2.27 16.65
N ASN A 383 9.05 3.36 16.08
CA ASN A 383 8.31 4.37 16.80
C ASN A 383 7.00 3.77 17.32
N THR A 384 6.90 3.63 18.64
CA THR A 384 5.79 2.98 19.35
C THR A 384 4.44 3.69 19.19
N GLN A 385 4.42 4.93 18.67
CA GLN A 385 3.18 5.56 18.25
C GLN A 385 2.47 4.77 17.15
N TYR A 386 3.22 4.12 16.25
CA TYR A 386 2.69 3.35 15.13
C TYR A 386 2.74 1.85 15.40
N ASN A 387 3.95 1.33 15.63
CA ASN A 387 4.18 -0.07 15.96
C ASN A 387 5.56 -0.22 16.64
N LEU A 388 5.73 -1.27 17.44
CA LEU A 388 7.01 -1.61 18.05
C LEU A 388 8.03 -2.10 17.00
N ASP A 389 7.54 -2.70 15.92
CA ASP A 389 8.38 -3.27 14.86
C ASP A 389 8.37 -2.40 13.60
N LEU A 390 9.37 -2.61 12.74
CA LEU A 390 9.45 -2.00 11.41
C LEU A 390 8.84 -2.93 10.34
N GLY A 391 8.44 -2.32 9.22
CA GLY A 391 8.01 -3.03 8.02
C GLY A 391 6.61 -3.61 8.10
N ALA A 392 6.25 -4.31 7.02
CA ALA A 392 4.90 -4.76 6.75
C ALA A 392 4.41 -5.88 7.66
N TYR A 393 5.31 -6.71 8.19
CA TYR A 393 4.98 -7.92 8.94
C TYR A 393 5.42 -7.79 10.40
N THR A 394 4.55 -7.22 11.23
CA THR A 394 4.81 -6.95 12.64
C THR A 394 4.45 -8.11 13.55
N SER A 395 5.15 -8.24 14.68
CA SER A 395 4.96 -9.33 15.65
C SER A 395 3.64 -9.26 16.42
N ASP A 396 2.96 -8.11 16.40
CA ASP A 396 1.66 -7.90 17.04
C ASP A 396 0.47 -8.30 16.17
N ASP A 397 0.71 -8.95 15.04
CA ASP A 397 -0.31 -9.41 14.11
C ASP A 397 -1.20 -8.30 13.53
N LYS A 398 -0.77 -7.03 13.54
CA LYS A 398 -1.48 -5.94 12.83
C LYS A 398 -1.01 -5.73 11.40
N GLY A 399 0.14 -6.29 11.04
CA GLY A 399 0.75 -6.20 9.73
C GLY A 399 0.06 -7.01 8.63
N ASN A 400 0.68 -7.01 7.46
CA ASN A 400 0.24 -7.73 6.26
C ASN A 400 0.00 -9.22 6.55
N LYS A 401 -1.06 -9.75 5.94
CA LYS A 401 -1.58 -11.11 6.21
C LYS A 401 -1.34 -12.10 5.08
N HIS A 402 -0.65 -11.69 4.03
CA HIS A 402 -0.42 -12.48 2.83
C HIS A 402 0.93 -12.22 2.17
#